data_AF-A0A5M5DTN0-F1
#
_entry.id   AF-A0A5M5DTN0-F1
#
_cell.length_a   1.000
_cell.length_b   1.000
_cell.length_c   1.000
_cell.angle_alpha   90.00
_cell.angle_beta   90.00
_cell.angle_gamma   90.00
#
_symmetry.space_group_name_H-M   'P 1'
#
loop_
_entity.id
_entity.type
_entity.pdbx_description
1 polymer ?
#
loop_
_entity_poly.entity_id
_entity_poly.type
_entity_poly.pdbx_seq_one_letter_code
_entity_poly.pdbx_strand_id
1 'polypeptide(L)' 'MCNLLLLGIGGQELIFIALVILLLFGGKKIPELMKGLGKGVKSFKDGMNGIDETVEETVSLENKKSNTEK' A
#
# COMPACT_ATOMS: atom_id res chain seq x y z
N MET A 1 2.54 -34.47 16.53
CA MET A 1 1.46 -34.05 17.45
C MET A 1 1.32 -32.53 17.61
N CYS A 2 2.36 -31.71 17.43
CA CYS A 2 2.31 -30.27 17.79
C CYS A 2 1.65 -29.32 16.77
N ASN A 3 1.40 -29.77 15.53
CA ASN A 3 0.72 -28.92 14.53
C ASN A 3 -0.77 -28.70 14.80
N LEU A 4 -1.43 -29.56 15.60
CA LEU A 4 -2.87 -29.45 15.85
C LEU A 4 -3.24 -28.37 16.86
N LEU A 5 -2.33 -28.03 17.79
CA LEU A 5 -2.63 -27.06 18.86
C LEU A 5 -2.46 -25.61 18.40
N LEU A 6 -1.48 -25.32 17.53
CA LEU A 6 -1.29 -23.98 16.95
C LEU A 6 -2.29 -23.70 15.82
N LEU A 7 -2.60 -24.69 14.97
CA LEU A 7 -3.66 -24.57 13.97
C LEU A 7 -5.06 -24.59 14.60
N GLY A 8 -5.24 -25.27 15.73
CA GLY A 8 -6.52 -25.41 16.43
C GLY A 8 -6.95 -24.16 17.22
N ILE A 9 -6.01 -23.40 17.78
CA ILE A 9 -6.32 -22.20 18.61
C ILE A 9 -5.98 -20.87 17.91
N GLY A 10 -5.11 -20.87 16.89
CA GLY A 10 -4.84 -19.66 16.11
C GLY A 10 -5.69 -19.55 14.85
N GLY A 11 -5.72 -20.63 14.07
CA GLY A 11 -6.33 -20.64 12.74
C GLY A 11 -7.84 -20.73 12.78
N GLN A 12 -8.40 -21.57 13.65
CA GLN A 12 -9.84 -21.79 13.74
C GLN A 12 -10.59 -20.58 14.30
N GLU A 13 -10.05 -19.91 15.33
CA GLU A 13 -10.62 -18.65 15.82
C GLU A 13 -10.56 -17.53 14.77
N LEU A 14 -9.45 -17.40 14.04
CA LEU A 14 -9.38 -16.44 12.93
C LEU A 14 -10.39 -16.74 11.82
N ILE A 15 -10.58 -18.01 11.46
CA ILE A 15 -11.59 -18.39 10.45
C ILE A 15 -12.99 -18.03 10.93
N PHE A 16 -13.28 -18.23 12.22
CA PHE A 16 -14.58 -17.95 12.81
C PHE A 16 -14.86 -16.44 12.85
N ILE A 17 -13.88 -15.64 13.26
CA ILE A 17 -13.96 -14.17 13.25
C ILE A 17 -14.14 -13.65 11.82
N ALA A 18 -13.35 -14.16 10.86
CA ALA A 18 -13.47 -13.80 9.45
C ALA A 18 -14.86 -14.13 8.91
N LEU A 19 -15.44 -15.28 9.29
CA LEU A 19 -16.79 -15.68 8.90
C LEU A 19 -17.87 -14.74 9.45
N VAL A 20 -17.77 -14.34 10.72
CA VAL A 20 -18.69 -13.37 11.34
C VAL A 20 -18.60 -12.02 10.65
N ILE A 21 -17.38 -11.50 10.41
CA ILE A 21 -17.18 -10.24 9.67
C ILE A 21 -17.73 -10.36 8.25
N LEU A 22 -17.55 -11.50 7.60
CA LEU A 22 -18.07 -11.77 6.25
C LEU A 22 -19.60 -11.80 6.22
N LEU A 23 -20.25 -12.31 7.27
CA LEU A 23 -21.71 -12.29 7.42
C LEU A 23 -22.25 -10.86 7.66
N LEU A 24 -21.56 -10.07 8.49
CA LEU A 24 -21.96 -8.69 8.80
C LEU A 24 -21.75 -7.72 7.64
N PHE A 25 -20.57 -7.76 7.01
CA PHE A 25 -20.19 -6.84 5.94
C PHE A 25 -20.47 -7.38 4.54
N GLY A 26 -20.63 -8.70 4.39
CA GLY A 26 -20.77 -9.37 3.10
C GLY A 26 -19.42 -9.59 2.39
N GLY A 27 -19.33 -10.64 1.57
CA GLY A 27 -18.09 -10.96 0.82
C GLY A 27 -17.66 -9.96 -0.25
N LYS A 28 -18.52 -8.99 -0.58
CA LYS A 28 -18.21 -7.96 -1.57
C LYS A 28 -17.59 -6.70 -0.96
N LYS A 29 -17.85 -6.38 0.33
CA LYS A 29 -17.41 -5.11 0.91
C LYS A 29 -15.94 -5.10 1.31
N ILE A 30 -15.38 -6.20 1.82
CA ILE A 30 -13.93 -6.28 2.11
C ILE A 30 -13.06 -6.01 0.88
N PRO A 31 -13.25 -6.66 -0.27
CA PRO A 31 -12.42 -6.39 -1.45
C PRO A 31 -12.67 -5.00 -2.05
N GLU A 32 -13.87 -4.46 -1.91
CA GLU A 32 -14.21 -3.09 -2.35
C GLU A 32 -13.46 -2.04 -1.51
N LEU A 33 -13.44 -2.21 -0.18
CA LEU A 33 -12.69 -1.37 0.74
C LEU A 33 -11.17 -1.50 0.53
N MET A 34 -10.64 -2.71 0.35
CA MET A 34 -9.23 -2.93 0.05
C MET A 34 -8.80 -2.26 -1.26
N LYS A 35 -9.64 -2.31 -2.31
CA LYS A 35 -9.37 -1.61 -3.58
C LYS A 35 -9.35 -0.10 -3.40
N GLY A 36 -10.28 0.45 -2.60
CA GLY A 36 -10.30 1.89 -2.28
C GLY A 36 -9.07 2.32 -1.49
N LEU A 37 -8.73 1.59 -0.43
CA LEU A 37 -7.59 1.88 0.43
C LEU A 37 -6.26 1.70 -0.31
N GLY A 38 -6.14 0.66 -1.15
CA GLY A 38 -4.96 0.42 -1.98
C GLY A 38 -4.71 1.53 -3.01
N LYS A 39 -5.77 2.05 -3.63
CA LYS A 39 -5.67 3.24 -4.49
C LYS A 39 -5.23 4.48 -3.70
N GLY A 40 -5.81 4.70 -2.53
CA GLY A 40 -5.45 5.82 -1.65
C GLY A 40 -3.99 5.78 -1.22
N VAL A 41 -3.51 4.62 -0.77
CA VAL A 41 -2.10 4.41 -0.39
C VAL A 41 -1.17 4.59 -1.60
N LYS A 42 -1.56 4.10 -2.78
CA LYS A 42 -0.79 4.28 -4.01
C LYS A 42 -0.67 5.76 -4.38
N SER A 43 -1.79 6.49 -4.44
CA SER A 43 -1.78 7.92 -4.74
C SER A 43 -1.04 8.74 -3.68
N PHE A 44 -1.09 8.34 -2.41
CA PHE A 44 -0.32 8.95 -1.34
C PHE A 44 1.19 8.76 -1.55
N LYS A 45 1.60 7.54 -1.93
CA LYS A 45 3.01 7.23 -2.22
C LYS A 45 3.50 7.92 -3.49
N ASP A 46 2.71 7.91 -4.55
CA ASP A 46 3.04 8.60 -5.81
C ASP A 46 3.18 10.12 -5.57
N GLY A 47 2.30 10.71 -4.76
CA GLY A 47 2.39 12.12 -4.38
C GLY A 47 3.59 12.45 -3.48
N MET A 48 3.98 11.53 -2.60
CA MET A 48 5.18 11.70 -1.77
C MET A 48 6.47 11.61 -2.60
N ASN A 49 6.56 10.63 -3.51
CA ASN A 49 7.72 10.42 -4.37
C ASN A 49 7.87 11.48 -5.46
N GLY A 50 6.76 11.98 -6.03
CA GLY A 50 6.81 13.05 -7.03
C GLY A 50 7.38 14.37 -6.50
N ILE A 51 7.33 14.59 -5.17
CA ILE A 51 7.98 15.73 -4.52
C ILE A 51 9.50 15.55 -4.51
N ASP A 52 10.00 14.33 -4.35
CA ASP A 52 11.43 14.02 -4.38
C ASP A 52 11.99 14.06 -5.82
N GLU A 53 11.24 13.56 -6.81
CA GLU A 53 11.67 13.53 -8.22
C GLU A 53 11.67 14.91 -8.89
N THR A 54 10.78 15.82 -8.48
CA THR A 54 10.75 17.21 -9.01
C THR A 54 11.98 18.03 -8.57
N VAL A 55 12.61 17.65 -7.44
CA VAL A 55 13.83 18.31 -6.95
C VAL A 55 15.06 17.88 -7.77
N GLU A 56 15.11 16.66 -8.32
CA GLU A 56 16.24 16.20 -9.14
C GLU A 56 16.22 16.76 -10.59
N GLU A 57 15.04 16.94 -11.19
CA GLU A 57 14.93 17.41 -12.58
C GLU A 57 15.26 18.91 -12.71
N THR A 58 14.97 19.70 -11.67
CA THR A 58 15.24 21.15 -11.67
C THR A 58 16.75 21.45 -11.50
N VAL A 59 17.49 20.62 -10.76
CA VAL A 59 18.95 20.78 -10.55
C VAL A 59 19.76 20.38 -11.80
N SER A 60 19.22 19.49 -12.63
CA SER A 60 19.90 19.03 -13.85
C SER A 60 19.83 20.02 -15.03
N LEU A 61 18.86 20.95 -15.03
CA LEU A 61 18.70 21.95 -16.10
C LEU A 61 19.52 23.22 -15.87
N GLU A 62 19.96 23.51 -14.64
CA GLU A 62 20.77 24.70 -14.33
C GLU A 62 22.28 24.52 -14.64
N ASN A 63 22.79 23.28 -14.64
CA ASN A 63 24.22 23.01 -14.87
C ASN A 63 24.66 23.18 -16.35
N LYS A 64 23.73 23.14 -17.31
CA LYS A 64 24.05 23.16 -18.76
C LYS A 64 24.23 24.56 -19.37
N LYS A 65 24.12 25.65 -18.59
CA LYS A 65 24.24 27.04 -19.10
C LYS A 65 25.54 27.78 -18.72
N SER A 66 26.44 27.17 -17.94
CA SER A 66 27.67 27.82 -17.46
C SER A 66 28.96 27.44 -18.20
N ASN A 67 28.91 26.70 -19.32
CA ASN A 67 30.11 26.30 -20.07
C ASN A 67 30.07 26.69 -21.56
N THR A 68 29.39 27.78 -21.90
CA THR A 68 29.45 28.35 -23.26
C THR A 68 29.42 29.87 -23.17
N GLU A 69 30.24 30.44 -22.29
CA GLU A 69 30.60 31.86 -22.35
C GLU A 69 31.90 32.11 -21.55
N LYS A 70 32.99 31.43 -21.93
CA LYS A 70 34.38 31.87 -21.69
C LYS A 70 35.27 31.35 -22.80
#